data_AF-A0A6J8BY81-F1
#
_entry.id   AF-A0A6J8BY81-F1
#
_cell.length_a   1.000
_cell.length_b   1.000
_cell.length_c   1.000
_cell.angle_alpha   90.00
_cell.angle_beta   90.00
_cell.angle_gamma   90.00
#
_symmetry.space_group_name_H-M   'P 1'
#
loop_
_entity.id
_entity.type
_entity.pdbx_description
1 polymer ?
#
loop_
_entity_poly.entity_id
_entity_poly.type
_entity_poly.pdbx_seq_one_letter_code
_entity_poly.pdbx_strand_id
1 'polypeptide(L)'
;MHNEKYQIFCKKHDSPCCRRCVVETDDNCGELNALNDVIQNVKSSDAFLELEQLLAELSENLQRIRKDREGNISSLKESKTKTEKEIQETRILINNHLDNLQESLTKELYVAEEKENKKISCLISSIQQKEREITECQTNLDKIKQHASDLQTFLAMKHIQQDVMNNEKFIESLLKEANMNHVSISFEKENTLEVLQDGNHYRGYHVM
;
A
#
# COMPACT_ATOMS: atom_id res chain seq x y z
N MET A 1 24.54 42.31 -61.93
CA MET A 1 23.07 42.25 -62.03
C MET A 1 22.60 43.39 -62.89
N HIS A 2 21.86 43.10 -63.96
CA HIS A 2 21.27 44.13 -64.80
C HIS A 2 20.03 44.69 -64.11
N ASN A 3 19.84 46.02 -64.13
CA ASN A 3 18.63 46.68 -63.59
C ASN A 3 17.40 46.53 -64.51
N GLU A 4 17.39 45.52 -65.38
CA GLU A 4 16.33 45.27 -66.35
C GLU A 4 15.30 44.27 -65.79
N LYS A 5 14.07 44.32 -66.30
CA LYS A 5 13.02 43.35 -65.94
C LYS A 5 13.36 41.97 -66.48
N TYR A 6 13.22 40.94 -65.64
CA TYR A 6 13.24 39.55 -66.06
C TYR A 6 11.99 39.25 -66.90
N GLN A 7 12.20 38.74 -68.12
CA GLN A 7 11.13 38.49 -69.08
C GLN A 7 11.23 37.10 -69.73
N ILE A 8 12.38 36.44 -69.60
CA ILE A 8 12.71 35.17 -70.26
C ILE A 8 13.11 34.18 -69.17
N PHE A 9 12.80 32.90 -69.36
CA PHE A 9 13.26 31.82 -68.51
C PHE A 9 14.19 30.92 -69.32
N CYS A 10 15.41 30.69 -68.81
CA CYS A 10 16.37 29.78 -69.42
C CYS A 10 16.23 28.40 -68.79
N LYS A 11 15.77 27.40 -69.55
CA LYS A 11 15.62 26.02 -69.03
C LYS A 11 16.95 25.37 -68.68
N LYS A 12 18.02 25.66 -69.44
CA LYS A 12 19.35 25.10 -69.21
C LYS A 12 19.95 25.50 -67.85
N HIS A 13 19.69 26.74 -67.42
CA HIS A 13 20.17 27.28 -66.15
C HIS A 13 19.09 27.35 -65.07
N ASP A 14 17.89 26.83 -65.36
CA ASP A 14 16.70 26.81 -64.50
C ASP A 14 16.45 28.15 -63.77
N SER A 15 16.57 29.26 -64.50
CA SER A 15 16.54 30.60 -63.91
C SER A 15 15.93 31.68 -64.81
N PRO A 16 15.34 32.74 -64.22
CA PRO A 16 14.81 33.88 -64.96
C PRO A 16 15.94 34.82 -65.42
N CYS A 17 15.87 35.24 -66.68
CA CYS A 17 16.85 36.10 -67.36
C CYS A 17 16.20 37.41 -67.89
N CYS A 18 16.98 38.50 -67.89
CA CYS A 18 16.64 39.70 -68.66
C CYS A 18 17.21 39.56 -70.10
N ARG A 19 16.80 40.45 -71.01
CA ARG A 19 17.24 40.38 -72.42
C ARG A 19 18.76 40.48 -72.57
N ARG A 20 19.40 41.29 -71.73
CA ARG A 20 20.86 41.41 -71.73
C ARG A 20 21.58 40.14 -71.26
N CYS A 21 21.07 39.45 -70.23
CA CYS A 21 21.63 38.16 -69.81
C CYS A 21 21.56 37.12 -70.93
N VAL A 22 20.47 37.15 -71.69
CA VAL A 22 20.29 36.24 -72.83
C VAL A 22 21.37 36.45 -73.89
N VAL A 23 21.73 37.69 -74.21
CA VAL A 23 22.75 38.01 -75.22
C VAL A 23 24.18 37.82 -74.70
N GLU A 24 24.45 38.17 -73.44
CA GLU A 24 25.82 38.17 -72.90
C GLU A 24 26.26 36.81 -72.36
N THR A 25 25.31 35.98 -71.91
CA THR A 25 25.59 34.76 -71.13
C THR A 25 24.86 33.53 -71.65
N ASP A 26 23.65 33.70 -72.19
CA ASP A 26 22.81 32.58 -72.65
C ASP A 26 22.67 32.49 -74.17
N ASP A 27 23.54 33.12 -74.97
CA ASP A 27 23.46 33.21 -76.45
C ASP A 27 23.31 31.84 -77.14
N ASN A 28 23.88 30.79 -76.52
CA ASN A 28 23.80 29.41 -77.00
C ASN A 28 22.84 28.51 -76.20
N CYS A 29 21.96 29.08 -75.38
CA CYS A 29 20.93 28.31 -74.69
C CYS A 29 19.72 28.15 -75.60
N GLY A 30 19.59 27.00 -76.26
CA GLY A 30 18.54 26.74 -77.26
C GLY A 30 17.10 26.69 -76.72
N GLU A 31 16.90 26.71 -75.40
CA GLU A 31 15.59 26.56 -74.76
C GLU A 31 15.23 27.75 -73.86
N LEU A 32 14.94 28.89 -74.51
CA LEU A 32 14.45 30.11 -73.87
C LEU A 32 12.94 30.23 -74.06
N ASN A 33 12.20 30.40 -72.96
CA ASN A 33 10.76 30.59 -72.99
C ASN A 33 10.38 31.95 -72.39
N ALA A 34 9.27 32.53 -72.80
CA ALA A 34 8.77 33.73 -72.11
C ALA A 34 8.44 33.36 -70.66
N LEU A 35 8.94 34.16 -69.71
CA LEU A 35 8.80 33.88 -68.28
C LEU A 35 7.32 33.81 -67.86
N ASN A 36 6.47 34.65 -68.45
CA ASN A 36 5.03 34.62 -68.19
C ASN A 36 4.40 33.28 -68.60
N ASP A 37 4.81 32.70 -69.73
CA ASP A 37 4.27 31.43 -70.22
C ASP A 37 4.74 30.28 -69.33
N VAL A 38 6.01 30.29 -68.88
CA VAL A 38 6.52 29.32 -67.90
C VAL A 38 5.77 29.43 -66.58
N ILE A 39 5.52 30.64 -66.08
CA ILE A 39 4.75 30.86 -64.84
C ILE A 39 3.32 30.34 -64.98
N GLN A 40 2.65 30.64 -66.10
CA GLN A 40 1.29 30.13 -66.34
C GLN A 40 1.28 28.61 -66.41
N ASN A 41 2.22 28.00 -67.16
CA ASN A 41 2.34 26.55 -67.28
C ASN A 41 2.61 25.87 -65.93
N VAL A 42 3.46 26.45 -65.08
CA VAL A 42 3.70 25.91 -63.72
C VAL A 42 2.45 26.04 -62.87
N LYS A 43 1.79 27.20 -62.86
CA LYS A 43 0.57 27.44 -62.09
C LYS A 43 -0.60 26.54 -62.53
N SER A 44 -0.66 26.18 -63.80
CA SER A 44 -1.66 25.26 -64.34
C SER A 44 -1.16 23.81 -64.42
N SER A 45 0.04 23.51 -63.93
CA SER A 45 0.59 22.15 -63.99
C SER A 45 -0.05 21.28 -62.93
N ASP A 46 -0.30 20.02 -63.29
CA ASP A 46 -0.79 19.01 -62.36
C ASP A 46 0.17 18.87 -61.16
N ALA A 47 1.47 18.99 -61.38
CA ALA A 47 2.48 18.96 -60.31
C ALA A 47 2.31 20.06 -59.26
N PHE A 48 1.89 21.27 -59.65
CA PHE A 48 1.64 22.35 -58.70
C PHE A 48 0.37 22.08 -57.88
N LEU A 49 -0.70 21.59 -58.53
CA LEU A 49 -1.93 21.18 -57.85
C LEU A 49 -1.70 20.00 -56.90
N GLU A 50 -0.91 19.00 -57.32
CA GLU A 50 -0.51 17.86 -56.48
C GLU A 50 0.26 18.33 -55.24
N LEU A 51 1.19 19.28 -55.39
CA LEU A 51 1.91 19.84 -54.24
C LEU A 51 0.98 20.62 -53.30
N GLU A 52 0.04 21.41 -53.82
CA GLU A 52 -0.96 22.09 -53.00
C GLU A 52 -1.83 21.08 -52.22
N GLN A 53 -2.27 20.01 -52.87
CA GLN A 53 -3.05 18.96 -52.25
C GLN A 53 -2.24 18.22 -51.16
N LEU A 54 -1.00 17.82 -51.47
CA LEU A 54 -0.11 17.16 -50.51
C LEU A 54 0.13 18.03 -49.27
N LEU A 55 0.36 19.34 -49.45
CA LEU A 55 0.53 20.26 -48.33
C LEU A 55 -0.74 20.41 -47.49
N ALA A 56 -1.91 20.43 -48.12
CA ALA A 56 -3.19 20.46 -47.41
C ALA A 56 -3.39 19.17 -46.58
N GLU A 57 -3.17 17.99 -47.18
CA GLU A 57 -3.28 16.69 -46.50
C GLU A 57 -2.28 16.58 -45.34
N LEU A 58 -1.04 17.00 -45.52
CA LEU A 58 -0.04 17.03 -44.43
C LEU A 58 -0.49 17.94 -43.28
N SER A 59 -1.02 19.12 -43.59
CA SER A 59 -1.53 20.05 -42.58
C SER A 59 -2.69 19.45 -41.78
N GLU A 60 -3.66 18.84 -42.46
CA GLU A 60 -4.79 18.16 -41.81
C GLU A 60 -4.35 17.00 -40.93
N ASN A 61 -3.40 16.19 -41.41
CA ASN A 61 -2.84 15.08 -40.65
C ASN A 61 -2.13 15.58 -39.39
N LEU A 62 -1.32 16.64 -39.49
CA LEU A 62 -0.66 17.25 -38.34
C LEU A 62 -1.67 17.80 -37.32
N GLN A 63 -2.75 18.42 -37.77
CA GLN A 63 -3.82 18.89 -36.88
C GLN A 63 -4.52 17.74 -36.15
N ARG A 64 -4.80 16.63 -36.87
CA ARG A 64 -5.40 15.44 -36.28
C ARG A 64 -4.50 14.79 -35.24
N ILE A 65 -3.21 14.64 -35.55
CA ILE A 65 -2.21 14.11 -34.62
C ILE A 65 -2.11 15.00 -33.38
N ARG A 66 -2.06 16.33 -33.55
CA ARG A 66 -2.01 17.27 -32.42
C ARG A 66 -3.22 17.10 -31.51
N LYS A 67 -4.42 17.07 -32.08
CA LYS A 67 -5.67 16.91 -31.32
C LYS A 67 -5.72 15.58 -30.56
N ASP A 68 -5.28 14.49 -31.20
CA ASP A 68 -5.18 13.17 -30.55
C ASP A 68 -4.21 13.20 -29.35
N ARG A 69 -3.03 13.81 -29.52
CA ARG A 69 -2.03 13.92 -28.44
C ARG A 69 -2.50 14.81 -27.30
N GLU A 70 -3.18 15.90 -27.57
CA GLU A 70 -3.81 16.75 -26.55
C GLU A 70 -4.90 15.99 -25.77
N GLY A 71 -5.70 15.19 -26.47
CA GLY A 71 -6.68 14.28 -25.85
C GLY A 71 -6.00 13.25 -24.93
N ASN A 72 -4.97 12.57 -25.42
CA ASN A 72 -4.22 11.58 -24.64
C ASN A 72 -3.57 12.18 -23.39
N ILE A 73 -3.02 13.40 -23.47
CA ILE A 73 -2.48 14.10 -22.30
C ILE A 73 -3.56 14.33 -21.25
N SER A 74 -4.77 14.71 -21.68
CA SER A 74 -5.90 14.95 -20.79
C SER A 74 -6.37 13.67 -20.12
N SER A 75 -6.59 12.60 -20.89
CA SER A 75 -6.97 11.28 -20.36
C SER A 75 -5.91 10.70 -19.44
N LEU A 76 -4.62 10.91 -19.73
CA LEU A 76 -3.53 10.45 -18.85
C LEU A 76 -3.53 11.17 -17.50
N LYS A 77 -3.83 12.48 -17.48
CA LYS A 77 -3.97 13.25 -16.23
C LYS A 77 -5.16 12.77 -15.40
N GLU A 78 -6.29 12.50 -16.04
CA GLU A 78 -7.47 11.95 -15.37
C GLU A 78 -7.19 10.56 -14.80
N SER A 79 -6.58 9.67 -15.59
CA SER A 79 -6.18 8.34 -15.14
C SER A 79 -5.21 8.41 -13.96
N LYS A 80 -4.20 9.28 -14.01
CA LYS A 80 -3.26 9.48 -12.90
C LYS A 80 -4.00 9.88 -11.63
N THR A 81 -4.87 10.88 -11.72
CA THR A 81 -5.63 11.39 -10.57
C THR A 81 -6.52 10.29 -9.97
N LYS A 82 -7.15 9.48 -10.83
CA LYS A 82 -7.96 8.33 -10.41
C LYS A 82 -7.11 7.30 -9.67
N THR A 83 -5.96 6.91 -10.23
CA THR A 83 -5.04 5.95 -9.59
C THR A 83 -4.51 6.47 -8.26
N GLU A 84 -4.18 7.76 -8.15
CA GLU A 84 -3.75 8.37 -6.89
C GLU A 84 -4.85 8.28 -5.81
N LYS A 85 -6.11 8.49 -6.19
CA LYS A 85 -7.26 8.32 -5.30
C LYS A 85 -7.46 6.87 -4.86
N GLU A 86 -7.38 5.93 -5.80
CA GLU A 86 -7.48 4.48 -5.51
C GLU A 86 -6.36 4.01 -4.56
N ILE A 87 -5.13 4.52 -4.72
CA ILE A 87 -4.01 4.24 -3.81
C ILE A 87 -4.32 4.77 -2.39
N GLN A 88 -4.84 5.99 -2.28
CA GLN A 88 -5.20 6.58 -0.98
C GLN A 88 -6.32 5.81 -0.29
N GLU A 89 -7.38 5.44 -1.02
CA GLU A 89 -8.49 4.64 -0.51
C GLU A 89 -8.01 3.27 -0.02
N THR A 90 -7.15 2.60 -0.79
CA THR A 90 -6.57 1.31 -0.41
C THR A 90 -5.73 1.43 0.85
N ARG A 91 -4.92 2.49 0.99
CA ARG A 91 -4.14 2.74 2.20
C ARG A 91 -5.02 2.91 3.43
N ILE A 92 -6.11 3.66 3.32
CA ILE A 92 -7.07 3.85 4.42
C ILE A 92 -7.68 2.51 4.83
N LEU A 93 -8.08 1.68 3.86
CA LEU A 93 -8.64 0.35 4.13
C LEU A 93 -7.65 -0.56 4.88
N ILE A 94 -6.38 -0.59 4.43
CA ILE A 94 -5.33 -1.38 5.09
C ILE A 94 -5.12 -0.91 6.53
N ASN A 95 -5.00 0.41 6.74
CA ASN A 95 -4.80 0.95 8.08
C ASN A 95 -5.97 0.61 9.01
N ASN A 96 -7.20 0.80 8.55
CA ASN A 96 -8.40 0.45 9.34
C ASN A 96 -8.43 -1.04 9.69
N HIS A 97 -8.01 -1.91 8.77
CA HIS A 97 -7.92 -3.34 9.05
C HIS A 97 -6.86 -3.67 10.12
N LEU A 98 -5.69 -3.03 10.05
CA LEU A 98 -4.63 -3.19 11.04
C LEU A 98 -5.07 -2.67 12.42
N ASP A 99 -5.75 -1.53 12.48
CA ASP A 99 -6.27 -0.96 13.73
C ASP A 99 -7.30 -1.90 14.37
N ASN A 100 -8.22 -2.46 13.57
CA ASN A 100 -9.22 -3.43 14.05
C ASN A 100 -8.57 -4.71 14.57
N LEU A 101 -7.55 -5.22 13.86
CA LEU A 101 -6.82 -6.41 14.27
C LEU A 101 -6.07 -6.17 15.59
N GLN A 102 -5.40 -5.02 15.71
CA GLN A 102 -4.73 -4.61 16.94
C GLN A 102 -5.73 -4.51 18.11
N GLU A 103 -6.89 -3.91 17.90
CA GLU A 103 -7.92 -3.81 18.93
C GLU A 103 -8.43 -5.19 19.36
N SER A 104 -8.68 -6.10 18.42
CA SER A 104 -9.12 -7.48 18.72
C SER A 104 -8.08 -8.23 19.54
N LEU A 105 -6.83 -8.25 19.08
CA LEU A 105 -5.73 -8.94 19.76
C LEU A 105 -5.48 -8.38 21.16
N THR A 106 -5.58 -7.06 21.31
CA THR A 106 -5.44 -6.39 22.60
C THR A 106 -6.56 -6.79 23.56
N LYS A 107 -7.81 -6.87 23.08
CA LYS A 107 -8.94 -7.35 23.89
C LYS A 107 -8.76 -8.80 24.31
N GLU A 108 -8.31 -9.67 23.41
CA GLU A 108 -8.03 -11.08 23.73
C GLU A 108 -6.95 -11.21 24.79
N LEU A 109 -5.88 -10.41 24.69
CA LEU A 109 -4.82 -10.34 25.68
C LEU A 109 -5.35 -9.93 27.06
N TYR A 110 -6.16 -8.86 27.12
CA TYR A 110 -6.78 -8.43 28.37
C TYR A 110 -7.69 -9.48 28.98
N VAL A 111 -8.48 -10.19 28.17
CA VAL A 111 -9.34 -11.28 28.67
C VAL A 111 -8.50 -12.43 29.23
N ALA A 112 -7.41 -12.79 28.57
CA ALA A 112 -6.50 -13.82 29.04
C ALA A 112 -5.82 -13.40 30.36
N GLU A 113 -5.31 -12.17 30.44
CA GLU A 113 -4.70 -11.60 31.65
C GLU A 113 -5.70 -11.60 32.81
N GLU A 114 -6.90 -11.07 32.61
CA GLU A 114 -7.95 -11.00 33.63
C GLU A 114 -8.32 -12.39 34.16
N LYS A 115 -8.37 -13.40 33.28
CA LYS A 115 -8.64 -14.79 33.65
C LYS A 115 -7.55 -15.37 34.54
N GLU A 116 -6.28 -15.15 34.20
CA GLU A 116 -5.16 -15.64 35.01
C GLU A 116 -5.05 -14.87 36.33
N ASN A 117 -5.23 -13.55 36.32
CA ASN A 117 -5.26 -12.72 37.52
C ASN A 117 -6.36 -13.17 38.51
N LYS A 118 -7.55 -13.54 38.01
CA LYS A 118 -8.62 -14.10 38.83
C LYS A 118 -8.21 -15.42 39.49
N LYS A 119 -7.59 -16.34 38.75
CA LYS A 119 -7.10 -17.61 39.30
C LYS A 119 -6.05 -17.37 40.39
N ILE A 120 -5.07 -16.52 40.12
CA ILE A 120 -4.02 -16.15 41.08
C ILE A 120 -4.65 -15.54 42.34
N SER A 121 -5.60 -14.63 42.18
CA SER A 121 -6.29 -13.97 43.30
C SER A 121 -7.07 -14.96 44.17
N CYS A 122 -7.77 -15.93 43.56
CA CYS A 122 -8.44 -17.01 44.27
C CYS A 122 -7.46 -17.91 45.04
N LEU A 123 -6.31 -18.23 44.43
CA LEU A 123 -5.26 -19.01 45.08
C LEU A 123 -4.67 -18.27 46.28
N ILE A 124 -4.32 -17.00 46.13
CA ILE A 124 -3.82 -16.14 47.23
C ILE A 124 -4.84 -16.10 48.37
N SER A 125 -6.12 -15.89 48.06
CA SER A 125 -7.18 -15.84 49.08
C SER A 125 -7.31 -17.16 49.84
N SER A 126 -7.17 -18.29 49.14
CA SER A 126 -7.22 -19.63 49.75
C SER A 126 -6.01 -19.87 50.66
N ILE A 127 -4.81 -19.44 50.23
CA ILE A 127 -3.58 -19.53 51.03
C ILE A 127 -3.69 -18.65 52.29
N GLN A 128 -4.15 -17.41 52.16
CA GLN A 128 -4.36 -16.50 53.30
C GLN A 128 -5.36 -17.05 54.30
N GLN A 129 -6.44 -17.68 53.83
CA GLN A 129 -7.40 -18.33 54.71
C GLN A 129 -6.74 -19.47 55.51
N LYS A 130 -5.93 -20.29 54.84
CA LYS A 130 -5.21 -21.39 55.47
C LYS A 130 -4.15 -20.93 56.46
N GLU A 131 -3.44 -19.85 56.14
CA GLU A 131 -2.50 -19.20 57.06
C GLU A 131 -3.18 -18.72 58.34
N ARG A 132 -4.38 -18.13 58.24
CA ARG A 132 -5.18 -17.73 59.41
C ARG A 132 -5.57 -18.94 60.27
N GLU A 133 -6.05 -20.01 59.65
CA GLU A 133 -6.41 -21.26 60.35
C GLU A 133 -5.22 -21.86 61.12
N ILE A 134 -4.04 -21.89 60.50
CA ILE A 134 -2.80 -22.36 61.14
C ILE A 134 -2.41 -21.45 62.31
N THR A 135 -2.49 -20.13 62.13
CA THR A 135 -2.17 -19.14 63.18
C THR A 135 -3.13 -19.26 64.37
N GLU A 136 -4.41 -19.52 64.11
CA GLU A 136 -5.41 -19.77 65.15
C GLU A 136 -5.11 -21.07 65.91
N CYS A 137 -4.75 -22.15 65.21
CA CYS A 137 -4.32 -23.40 65.83
C CYS A 137 -3.12 -23.18 66.77
N GLN A 138 -2.11 -22.42 66.34
CA GLN A 138 -0.95 -22.07 67.16
C GLN A 138 -1.36 -21.29 68.41
N THR A 139 -2.20 -20.26 68.24
CA THR A 139 -2.70 -19.44 69.34
C THR A 139 -3.50 -20.26 70.35
N ASN A 140 -4.34 -21.19 69.87
CA ASN A 140 -5.12 -22.07 70.72
C ASN A 140 -4.23 -23.05 71.49
N LEU A 141 -3.21 -23.62 70.82
CA LEU A 141 -2.23 -24.51 71.45
C LEU A 141 -1.51 -23.82 72.62
N ASP A 142 -1.10 -22.56 72.44
CA ASP A 142 -0.47 -21.77 73.49
C ASP A 142 -1.39 -21.50 74.69
N LYS A 143 -2.67 -21.17 74.43
CA LYS A 143 -3.67 -20.97 75.50
C LYS A 143 -3.94 -22.25 76.30
N ILE A 144 -4.07 -23.39 75.61
CA ILE A 144 -4.29 -24.70 76.23
C ILE A 144 -3.12 -25.03 77.14
N LYS A 145 -1.88 -24.84 76.65
CA LYS A 145 -0.65 -25.11 77.41
C LYS A 145 -0.54 -24.31 78.71
N GLN A 146 -1.12 -23.10 78.76
CA GLN A 146 -1.02 -22.22 79.93
C GLN A 146 -2.15 -22.39 80.94
N HIS A 147 -3.35 -22.81 80.50
CA HIS A 147 -4.57 -22.63 81.29
C HIS A 147 -5.53 -23.82 81.33
N ALA A 148 -5.32 -24.87 80.54
CA ALA A 148 -6.26 -26.00 80.47
C ALA A 148 -5.94 -27.10 81.50
N SER A 149 -6.99 -27.81 81.94
CA SER A 149 -6.81 -29.08 82.69
C SER A 149 -6.24 -30.18 81.80
N ASP A 150 -5.69 -31.24 82.40
CA ASP A 150 -5.07 -32.35 81.66
C ASP A 150 -6.02 -32.99 80.63
N LEU A 151 -7.30 -33.17 80.99
CA LEU A 151 -8.31 -33.74 80.08
C LEU A 151 -8.65 -32.78 78.93
N GLN A 152 -8.81 -31.50 79.20
CA GLN A 152 -9.05 -30.48 78.16
C GLN A 152 -7.84 -30.35 77.22
N THR A 153 -6.64 -30.44 77.77
CA THR A 153 -5.39 -30.46 77.01
C THR A 153 -5.36 -31.64 76.05
N PHE A 154 -5.65 -32.84 76.53
CA PHE A 154 -5.66 -34.05 75.70
C PHE A 154 -6.67 -33.96 74.54
N LEU A 155 -7.91 -33.55 74.83
CA LEU A 155 -8.97 -33.44 73.80
C LEU A 155 -8.64 -32.38 72.75
N ALA A 156 -8.17 -31.21 73.18
CA ALA A 156 -7.85 -30.13 72.25
C ALA A 156 -6.59 -30.43 71.42
N MET A 157 -5.60 -31.12 72.00
CA MET A 157 -4.43 -31.59 71.26
C MET A 157 -4.82 -32.54 70.12
N LYS A 158 -5.81 -33.42 70.34
CA LYS A 158 -6.30 -34.34 69.31
C LYS A 158 -7.02 -33.61 68.17
N HIS A 159 -7.77 -32.57 68.49
CA HIS A 159 -8.41 -31.73 67.47
C HIS A 159 -7.37 -30.97 66.63
N ILE A 160 -6.43 -30.28 67.28
CA ILE A 160 -5.35 -29.54 66.60
C ILE A 160 -4.51 -30.49 65.73
N GLN A 161 -4.22 -31.71 66.20
CA GLN A 161 -3.50 -32.71 65.42
C GLN A 161 -4.23 -33.04 64.11
N GLN A 162 -5.56 -33.16 64.14
CA GLN A 162 -6.37 -33.41 62.94
C GLN A 162 -6.35 -32.19 61.99
N ASP A 163 -6.43 -30.97 62.53
CA ASP A 163 -6.40 -29.73 61.74
C ASP A 163 -5.05 -29.55 61.05
N VAL A 164 -3.95 -29.84 61.75
CA VAL A 164 -2.59 -29.84 61.18
C VAL A 164 -2.49 -30.84 60.03
N MET A 165 -2.95 -32.08 60.20
CA MET A 165 -2.92 -33.08 59.13
C MET A 165 -3.75 -32.67 57.91
N ASN A 166 -4.88 -31.98 58.12
CA ASN A 166 -5.71 -31.48 57.02
C ASN A 166 -5.01 -30.34 56.27
N ASN A 167 -4.34 -29.44 56.98
CA ASN A 167 -3.59 -28.32 56.39
C ASN A 167 -2.32 -28.79 55.67
N GLU A 168 -1.61 -29.80 56.18
CA GLU A 168 -0.48 -30.42 55.49
C GLU A 168 -0.90 -31.02 54.15
N LYS A 169 -2.01 -31.76 54.12
CA LYS A 169 -2.56 -32.32 52.86
C LYS A 169 -2.89 -31.24 51.83
N PHE A 170 -3.44 -30.11 52.28
CA PHE A 170 -3.70 -28.97 51.40
C PHE A 170 -2.40 -28.38 50.83
N ILE A 171 -1.40 -28.13 51.67
CA ILE A 171 -0.09 -27.62 51.23
C ILE A 171 0.56 -28.58 50.23
N GLU A 172 0.54 -29.89 50.50
CA GLU A 172 1.04 -30.89 49.57
C GLU A 172 0.31 -30.87 48.23
N SER A 173 -1.01 -30.68 48.22
CA SER A 173 -1.77 -30.59 46.97
C SER A 173 -1.37 -29.37 46.14
N LEU A 174 -1.11 -28.23 46.79
CA LEU A 174 -0.64 -27.01 46.13
C LEU A 174 0.77 -27.15 45.53
N LEU A 175 1.65 -27.88 46.21
CA LEU A 175 3.03 -28.12 45.74
C LEU A 175 3.09 -29.15 44.60
N LYS A 176 2.13 -30.07 44.53
CA LYS A 176 2.04 -31.12 43.50
C LYS A 176 1.35 -30.64 42.23
N GLU A 177 0.33 -29.80 42.36
CA GLU A 177 -0.29 -29.15 41.20
C GLU A 177 0.64 -28.05 40.68
N ALA A 178 0.82 -27.97 39.36
CA ALA A 178 1.60 -26.93 38.68
C ALA A 178 1.09 -25.48 38.88
N ASN A 179 0.24 -25.24 39.89
CA ASN A 179 -0.39 -23.98 40.27
C ASN A 179 0.61 -22.92 40.78
N MET A 180 1.86 -23.30 40.98
CA MET A 180 2.97 -22.41 41.40
C MET A 180 3.87 -22.00 40.22
N ASN A 181 3.59 -22.48 39.00
CA ASN A 181 4.37 -22.10 37.83
C ASN A 181 4.15 -20.63 37.49
N HIS A 182 5.22 -19.94 37.11
CA HIS A 182 5.13 -18.58 36.61
C HIS A 182 4.25 -18.56 35.37
N VAL A 183 3.13 -17.85 35.44
CA VAL A 183 2.29 -17.62 34.27
C VAL A 183 3.01 -16.59 33.38
N SER A 184 3.31 -16.97 32.15
CA SER A 184 3.78 -16.03 31.13
C SER A 184 2.76 -16.02 29.99
N ILE A 185 2.26 -14.84 29.65
CA ILE A 185 1.43 -14.69 28.46
C ILE A 185 2.37 -14.36 27.30
N SER A 186 2.51 -15.27 26.36
CA SER A 186 3.28 -15.08 25.13
C SER A 186 2.35 -15.00 23.93
N PHE A 187 2.61 -14.04 23.05
CA PHE A 187 1.94 -13.95 21.76
C PHE A 187 2.72 -14.77 20.72
N GLU A 188 2.13 -15.85 20.22
CA GLU A 188 2.69 -16.59 19.09
C GLU A 188 2.32 -15.86 17.79
N LYS A 189 3.34 -15.54 17.00
CA LYS A 189 3.27 -14.65 15.83
C LYS A 189 2.63 -15.29 14.59
N GLU A 190 1.97 -16.43 14.73
CA GLU A 190 1.62 -17.29 13.59
C GLU A 190 0.62 -16.63 12.63
N ASN A 191 1.12 -16.41 11.41
CA ASN A 191 0.42 -16.28 10.13
C ASN A 191 -0.77 -15.30 9.98
N THR A 192 -0.75 -14.16 10.69
CA THR A 192 -1.75 -13.11 10.43
C THR A 192 -1.59 -12.40 9.06
N LEU A 193 -0.50 -12.66 8.32
CA LEU A 193 -0.20 -12.05 7.01
C LEU A 193 -0.59 -12.90 5.79
N GLU A 194 -0.96 -14.18 5.96
CA GLU A 194 -1.33 -15.04 4.81
C GLU A 194 -2.67 -14.62 4.17
N VAL A 195 -3.55 -13.94 4.92
CA VAL A 195 -4.86 -13.48 4.42
C VAL A 195 -4.76 -12.39 3.34
N LEU A 196 -3.60 -11.74 3.18
CA LEU A 196 -3.39 -10.76 2.10
C LEU A 196 -2.93 -11.39 0.78
N GLN A 197 -2.56 -12.67 0.75
CA GLN A 197 -2.09 -13.34 -0.48
C GLN A 197 -3.22 -13.93 -1.33
N ASP A 198 -4.37 -14.25 -0.73
CA ASP A 198 -5.49 -14.89 -1.44
C ASP A 198 -6.49 -13.92 -2.11
N GLY A 199 -6.29 -12.60 -1.96
CA GLY A 199 -7.14 -11.58 -2.59
C GLY A 199 -6.78 -11.20 -4.03
N ASN A 200 -5.66 -11.70 -4.58
CA ASN A 200 -5.09 -11.24 -5.85
C ASN A 200 -5.25 -12.23 -7.02
N HIS A 201 -6.34 -13.00 -7.05
CA HIS A 201 -6.77 -13.68 -8.27
C HIS A 201 -7.94 -12.93 -8.89
N TYR A 202 -7.80 -12.59 -10.17
CA TYR A 202 -8.73 -11.88 -11.09
C TYR A 202 -8.53 -10.35 -11.24
N ARG A 203 -7.67 -9.97 -12.19
CA ARG A 203 -8.09 -9.59 -13.56
C ARG A 203 -6.88 -9.26 -14.42
N GLY A 204 -6.43 -10.24 -15.20
CA GLY A 204 -5.64 -9.97 -16.39
C GLY A 204 -6.52 -9.30 -17.42
N TYR A 205 -6.27 -8.03 -17.73
CA TYR A 205 -6.77 -7.41 -18.95
C TYR A 205 -5.76 -7.72 -20.06
N HIS A 206 -6.16 -8.59 -20.99
CA HIS A 206 -5.55 -8.69 -22.31
C HIS A 206 -5.72 -7.34 -23.02
N VAL A 207 -4.59 -6.77 -23.44
CA VAL A 207 -4.54 -5.72 -24.45
C VAL A 207 -4.39 -6.44 -25.78
N MET A 208 -5.39 -6.32 -26.65
CA MET A 208 -5.25 -6.52 -28.10
C MET A 208 -4.81 -5.21 -28.74
#